data_AF-A0A813J6V4-F1
#
_entry.id   AF-A0A813J6V4-F1
#
_cell.length_a   1.000
_cell.length_b   1.000
_cell.length_c   1.000
_cell.angle_alpha   90.00
_cell.angle_beta   90.00
_cell.angle_gamma   90.00
#
_symmetry.space_group_name_H-M   'P 1'
#
loop_
_entity.id
_entity.type
_entity.pdbx_description
1 polymer ?
#
loop_
_entity_poly.entity_id
_entity_poly.type
_entity_poly.pdbx_seq_one_letter_code
_entity_poly.pdbx_strand_id
1 'polypeptide(L)'
;ATILGAAHRSPVLASYRFHPALQQRLRNRCRVNLSFGLHYGWAIEGAVGSEFKIDASYLSPNVTIASSIENATRIYGVSILASQS
;
A
#
# COMPACT_ATOMS: atom_id res chain seq x y z
N ALA A 1 8.00 3.50 -9.78
CA ALA A 1 9.22 2.69 -9.51
C ALA A 1 10.16 3.33 -8.46
N THR A 2 10.30 4.66 -8.43
CA THR A 2 11.26 5.38 -7.58
C THR A 2 11.11 5.09 -6.07
N ILE A 3 9.88 5.04 -5.55
CA ILE A 3 9.62 4.82 -4.12
C ILE A 3 10.03 3.41 -3.69
N LEU A 4 9.65 2.37 -4.45
CA LEU A 4 10.06 0.99 -4.18
C LEU A 4 11.59 0.85 -4.19
N GLY A 5 12.24 1.47 -5.20
CA GLY A 5 13.70 1.52 -5.28
C GLY A 5 14.33 2.20 -4.07
N ALA A 6 13.79 3.34 -3.63
CA ALA A 6 14.27 4.06 -2.45
C ALA A 6 14.12 3.22 -1.16
N ALA A 7 12.97 2.55 -0.97
CA ALA A 7 12.74 1.67 0.17
C ALA A 7 13.74 0.50 0.20
N HIS A 8 14.05 -0.10 -0.96
CA HIS A 8 14.98 -1.23 -1.03
C HIS A 8 16.46 -0.84 -0.87
N ARG A 9 16.82 0.40 -1.25
CA ARG A 9 18.19 0.94 -1.15
C ARG A 9 18.48 1.63 0.18
N SER A 10 17.45 1.93 0.99
CA SER A 10 17.63 2.64 2.25
C SER A 10 18.54 1.85 3.22
N PRO A 11 19.67 2.44 3.66
CA PRO A 11 20.58 1.78 4.60
C PRO A 11 19.93 1.60 5.98
N VAL A 12 19.05 2.52 6.37
CA VAL A 12 18.26 2.44 7.60
C VAL A 12 17.33 1.23 7.55
N LEU A 13 16.57 1.05 6.47
CA LEU A 13 15.70 -0.14 6.34
C LEU A 13 16.49 -1.44 6.18
N ALA A 14 17.71 -1.36 5.63
CA ALA A 14 18.60 -2.50 5.53
C ALA A 14 19.11 -2.98 6.90
N SER A 15 19.44 -2.07 7.83
CA SER A 15 19.93 -2.43 9.17
C SER A 15 18.89 -3.21 9.99
N TYR A 16 17.60 -2.87 9.86
CA TYR A 16 16.51 -3.57 10.54
C TYR A 16 16.33 -5.04 10.14
N ARG A 17 16.88 -5.46 8.99
CA ARG A 17 16.83 -6.88 8.56
C ARG A 17 17.56 -7.80 9.55
N PHE A 18 18.53 -7.25 10.28
CA PHE A 18 19.36 -7.96 11.25
C PHE A 18 18.90 -7.77 12.71
N HIS A 19 17.82 -7.03 12.93
CA HIS A 19 17.37 -6.75 14.30
C HIS A 19 16.79 -8.04 14.94
N PRO A 20 17.30 -8.47 16.11
CA PRO A 20 16.98 -9.79 16.67
C PRO A 20 15.49 -9.95 16.99
N ALA A 21 14.85 -8.92 17.55
CA ALA A 21 13.41 -8.96 17.84
C ALA A 21 12.53 -9.05 16.57
N LEU A 22 12.99 -8.51 15.44
CA LEU A 22 12.26 -8.60 14.17
C LEU A 22 12.45 -9.97 13.54
N GLN A 23 13.65 -10.52 13.58
CA GLN A 23 13.92 -11.89 13.12
C GLN A 23 13.13 -12.92 13.92
N GLN A 24 12.98 -12.73 15.24
CA GLN A 24 12.17 -13.62 16.07
C GLN A 24 10.69 -13.60 15.66
N ARG A 25 10.14 -12.42 15.34
CA ARG A 25 8.70 -12.25 15.01
C ARG A 25 8.37 -12.55 13.55
N LEU A 26 9.19 -12.08 12.62
CA LEU A 26 8.95 -12.11 11.17
C LEU A 26 9.75 -13.22 10.47
N ARG A 27 10.58 -13.98 11.22
CA ARG A 27 11.49 -15.00 10.70
C ARG A 27 12.40 -14.41 9.61
N ASN A 28 12.69 -15.18 8.57
CA ASN A 28 13.55 -14.76 7.44
C ASN A 28 12.88 -13.73 6.50
N ARG A 29 11.73 -13.14 6.87
CA ARG A 29 10.97 -12.19 6.03
C ARG A 29 11.02 -10.75 6.57
N CYS A 30 12.20 -10.28 6.96
CA CYS A 30 12.41 -8.91 7.46
C CYS A 30 12.67 -7.86 6.37
N ARG A 31 12.44 -8.16 5.09
CA ARG A 31 12.63 -7.19 4.00
C ARG A 31 11.34 -6.40 3.77
N VAL A 32 11.42 -5.08 3.92
CA VAL A 32 10.33 -4.16 3.60
C VAL A 32 10.04 -4.20 2.10
N ASN A 33 8.77 -4.41 1.76
CA ASN A 33 8.22 -4.38 0.42
C ASN A 33 6.97 -3.50 0.40
N LEU A 34 6.64 -2.97 -0.78
CA LEU A 34 5.48 -2.13 -1.01
C LEU A 34 4.67 -2.72 -2.17
N SER A 35 3.35 -2.70 -2.02
CA SER A 35 2.37 -3.11 -3.03
C SER A 35 1.54 -1.90 -3.43
N PHE A 36 1.31 -1.76 -4.73
CA PHE A 36 0.54 -0.64 -5.30
C PHE A 36 -0.55 -1.17 -6.21
N GLY A 37 -1.79 -0.74 -5.97
CA GLY A 37 -2.92 -0.94 -6.88
C GLY A 37 -3.32 0.38 -7.52
N LEU A 38 -3.57 0.37 -8.83
CA LEU A 38 -4.00 1.55 -9.57
C LEU A 38 -5.30 1.29 -10.34
N HIS A 39 -6.28 2.15 -10.11
CA HIS A 39 -7.56 2.15 -10.79
C HIS A 39 -8.08 3.58 -10.92
N TYR A 40 -8.79 3.85 -12.00
CA TYR A 40 -9.36 5.15 -12.29
C TYR A 40 -10.86 5.00 -12.54
N GLY A 41 -11.64 5.92 -11.98
CA GLY A 41 -13.07 6.05 -12.20
C GLY A 41 -13.64 7.23 -11.43
N TRP A 42 -14.93 7.49 -11.59
CA TRP A 42 -15.62 8.56 -10.87
C TRP A 42 -15.55 8.35 -9.34
N ALA A 43 -15.53 9.44 -8.58
CA ALA A 43 -15.77 9.44 -7.15
C ALA A 43 -16.43 10.75 -6.74
N ILE A 44 -17.27 10.69 -5.71
CA ILE A 44 -17.77 11.90 -5.04
C ILE A 44 -16.74 12.27 -3.99
N GLU A 45 -16.18 13.47 -4.12
CA GLU A 45 -15.28 14.06 -3.13
C GLU A 45 -16.10 14.93 -2.17
N GLY A 46 -15.84 14.82 -0.87
CA GLY A 46 -16.47 15.69 0.11
C GLY A 46 -16.01 15.46 1.54
N ALA A 47 -16.38 16.40 2.40
CA ALA A 47 -16.22 16.27 3.83
C ALA A 47 -17.26 15.28 4.38
N VAL A 48 -16.82 14.22 5.04
CA VAL A 48 -17.68 13.19 5.64
C VAL A 48 -17.36 13.11 7.13
N GLY A 49 -18.41 13.07 7.96
CA GLY A 49 -18.23 12.94 9.40
C GLY A 49 -19.38 13.54 10.20
N SER A 50 -19.09 13.85 11.46
CA SER A 50 -20.00 14.51 12.40
C SER A 50 -19.37 15.80 12.94
N GLU A 51 -20.08 16.51 13.80
CA GLU A 51 -19.57 17.72 14.47
C GLU A 51 -18.27 17.49 15.25
N PHE A 52 -17.99 16.24 15.66
CA PHE A 52 -16.80 15.89 16.44
C PHE A 52 -15.60 15.48 15.58
N LYS A 53 -15.82 15.01 14.35
CA LYS A 53 -14.75 14.59 13.44
C LYS A 53 -15.23 14.62 12.01
N ILE A 54 -14.50 15.36 11.18
CA ILE A 54 -14.77 15.52 9.75
C ILE A 54 -13.49 15.15 8.99
N ASP A 55 -13.60 14.28 8.00
CA ASP A 55 -12.50 13.84 7.15
C ASP A 55 -12.83 14.06 5.66
N ALA A 56 -11.86 14.53 4.88
CA ALA A 56 -11.97 14.59 3.44
C ALA A 56 -11.98 13.16 2.87
N SER A 57 -13.04 12.81 2.16
CA SER A 57 -13.28 11.44 1.70
C SER A 57 -13.68 11.40 0.22
N TYR A 58 -13.30 10.30 -0.44
CA TYR A 58 -13.76 9.94 -1.78
C TYR A 58 -14.67 8.71 -1.68
N LEU A 59 -15.89 8.82 -2.22
CA LEU A 59 -16.90 7.76 -2.18
C LEU A 59 -17.22 7.29 -3.60
N SER A 60 -16.94 6.01 -3.87
CA SER A 60 -17.30 5.32 -5.11
C SER A 60 -16.92 3.83 -5.07
N PRO A 61 -17.63 2.96 -5.80
CA PRO A 61 -17.17 1.58 -6.04
C PRO A 61 -15.74 1.49 -6.60
N ASN A 62 -15.29 2.50 -7.35
CA ASN A 62 -13.95 2.56 -7.95
C ASN A 62 -12.85 2.59 -6.88
N VAL A 63 -13.11 3.18 -5.70
CA VAL A 63 -12.17 3.16 -4.56
C VAL A 63 -11.98 1.74 -4.04
N THR A 64 -13.06 0.96 -3.96
CA THR A 64 -13.01 -0.46 -3.57
C THR A 64 -12.25 -1.31 -4.59
N ILE A 65 -12.40 -1.02 -5.89
CA ILE A 65 -11.65 -1.70 -6.95
C ILE A 65 -10.14 -1.42 -6.81
N ALA A 66 -9.74 -0.17 -6.56
CA ALA A 66 -8.34 0.19 -6.33
C ALA A 66 -7.73 -0.62 -5.16
N SER A 67 -8.47 -0.75 -4.06
CA SER A 67 -8.07 -1.56 -2.90
C SER A 67 -7.97 -3.06 -3.24
N SER A 68 -8.94 -3.58 -4.01
CA SER A 68 -8.94 -4.99 -4.44
C SER A 68 -7.74 -5.33 -5.33
N ILE A 69 -7.38 -4.41 -6.22
CA ILE A 69 -6.22 -4.54 -7.11
C ILE A 69 -4.90 -4.51 -6.32
N GLU A 70 -4.79 -3.65 -5.30
CA GLU A 70 -3.63 -3.69 -4.39
C GLU A 70 -3.50 -5.07 -3.74
N ASN A 71 -4.61 -5.63 -3.25
CA ASN A 71 -4.55 -6.94 -2.61
C ASN A 71 -4.18 -8.06 -3.60
N ALA A 72 -4.67 -7.97 -4.85
CA ALA A 72 -4.34 -8.89 -5.91
C ALA A 72 -2.83 -8.93 -6.24
N THR A 73 -2.07 -7.86 -5.97
CA THR A 73 -0.61 -7.84 -6.14
C THR A 73 0.09 -9.00 -5.41
N ARG A 74 -0.45 -9.40 -4.24
CA ARG A 74 0.08 -10.52 -3.43
C ARG A 74 -0.10 -11.87 -4.13
N ILE A 75 -1.23 -12.05 -4.82
CA ILE A 75 -1.56 -13.28 -5.54
C ILE A 75 -0.70 -13.40 -6.79
N TYR A 76 -0.55 -12.30 -7.53
CA TYR A 76 0.23 -12.26 -8.77
C TYR A 76 1.75 -12.11 -8.55
N GLY A 77 2.19 -11.88 -7.31
CA GLY A 77 3.61 -11.77 -6.97
C GLY A 77 4.31 -10.54 -7.57
N VAL A 78 3.57 -9.50 -7.92
CA VAL A 78 4.08 -8.24 -8.49
C VAL A 78 3.99 -7.11 -7.46
N SER A 79 4.80 -6.06 -7.59
CA SER A 79 4.72 -4.91 -6.68
C SER A 79 3.70 -3.85 -7.13
N ILE A 80 3.30 -3.85 -8.40
CA ILE A 80 2.38 -2.87 -8.98
C ILE A 80 1.39 -3.61 -9.87
N LEU A 81 0.09 -3.35 -9.70
CA LEU A 81 -0.96 -3.83 -10.59
C LEU A 81 -1.88 -2.67 -10.95
N ALA A 82 -2.24 -2.57 -12.22
CA ALA A 82 -3.16 -1.54 -12.72
C ALA A 82 -4.31 -2.22 -13.46
N SER A 83 -5.51 -1.65 -13.34
CA SER A 83 -6.66 -2.04 -14.16
C SER A 83 -6.63 -1.33 -15.52
N GLN A 84 -7.30 -1.93 -16.50
CA GLN A 84 -7.37 -1.41 -17.87
C GLN A 84 -8.29 -0.19 -18.03
N SER A 85 -9.18 0.06 -17.05
CA SER A 85 -10.41 0.90 -17.08
C SER A 85 -11.62 0.16 -17.65
#